data_AF-A0A3B4GHS8-F1
#
_entry.id   AF-A0A3B4GHS8-F1
#
_cell.length_a   1.000
_cell.length_b   1.000
_cell.length_c   1.000
_cell.angle_alpha   90.00
_cell.angle_beta   90.00
_cell.angle_gamma   90.00
#
_symmetry.space_group_name_H-M   'P 1'
#
loop_
_entity.id
_entity.type
_entity.pdbx_description
1 polymer ?
#
loop_
_entity_poly.entity_id
_entity_poly.type
_entity_poly.pdbx_seq_one_letter_code
_entity_poly.pdbx_strand_id
1 'polypeptide(L)'
;TLKSILNALTCEVLDHQGTFRTPSDQIQFISQTLKDSPDLHVYLLIHNIDGPTLRGEKTQSALGQLASLPNLHMVASLDHINAPLVWDQLKQSQFNWLWWECVTFQQYSEETSYENSLLVQQTGALALSSLTHVLRSLTPNARGIFKLLVKFQLENKDNPSYAGADSHSAFMSVF
;
A
#
# COMPACT_ATOMS: atom_id res chain seq x y z
N THR A 1 3.95 -1.11 1.24
CA THR A 1 2.99 -1.57 0.20
C THR A 1 2.90 -3.09 0.25
N LEU A 2 1.81 -3.72 -0.23
CA LEU A 2 1.62 -5.18 -0.20
C LEU A 2 2.85 -5.95 -0.73
N LYS A 3 3.43 -5.52 -1.86
CA LYS A 3 4.63 -6.14 -2.44
C LYS A 3 5.81 -6.16 -1.48
N SER A 4 5.98 -5.11 -0.68
CA SER A 4 7.05 -5.03 0.32
C SER A 4 6.84 -6.06 1.44
N ILE A 5 5.59 -6.25 1.89
CA ILE A 5 5.25 -7.23 2.92
C ILE A 5 5.49 -8.64 2.39
N LEU A 6 5.01 -8.94 1.18
CA LEU A 6 5.21 -10.25 0.56
C LEU A 6 6.69 -10.54 0.33
N ASN A 7 7.46 -9.55 -0.13
CA ASN A 7 8.90 -9.71 -0.34
C ASN A 7 9.65 -9.90 0.98
N ALA A 8 9.30 -9.18 2.05
CA ALA A 8 9.89 -9.39 3.36
C ALA A 8 9.60 -10.81 3.86
N LEU A 9 8.36 -11.30 3.73
CA LEU A 9 8.01 -12.68 4.08
C LEU A 9 8.79 -13.70 3.25
N THR A 10 8.93 -13.52 1.94
CA THR A 10 9.63 -14.51 1.11
C THR A 10 11.14 -14.48 1.28
N CYS A 11 11.73 -13.29 1.37
CA CYS A 11 13.18 -13.14 1.44
C CYS A 11 13.73 -13.34 2.85
N GLU A 12 13.05 -12.81 3.87
CA GLU A 12 13.57 -12.79 5.25
C GLU A 12 13.07 -13.98 6.08
N VAL A 13 11.83 -14.46 5.85
CA VAL A 13 11.25 -15.56 6.65
C VAL A 13 11.44 -16.91 5.96
N LEU A 14 11.32 -16.96 4.63
CA LEU A 14 11.40 -18.20 3.86
C LEU A 14 12.75 -18.40 3.16
N ASP A 15 13.71 -17.48 3.32
CA ASP A 15 15.04 -17.47 2.68
C ASP A 15 15.01 -17.75 1.15
N HIS A 16 13.90 -17.40 0.49
CA HIS A 16 13.71 -17.67 -0.92
C HIS A 16 14.14 -16.46 -1.75
N GLN A 17 15.25 -16.59 -2.49
CA GLN A 17 15.79 -15.51 -3.34
C GLN A 17 15.09 -15.38 -4.72
N GLY A 18 13.93 -16.01 -4.91
CA GLY A 18 13.16 -15.94 -6.15
C GLY A 18 12.37 -14.63 -6.30
N THR A 19 12.43 -14.02 -7.49
CA THR A 19 11.54 -12.91 -7.86
C THR A 19 10.24 -13.43 -8.44
N PHE A 20 9.11 -13.07 -7.83
CA PHE A 20 7.78 -13.42 -8.34
C PHE A 20 7.26 -12.39 -9.35
N ARG A 21 6.57 -12.86 -10.41
CA ARG A 21 5.97 -11.99 -11.43
C ARG A 21 4.63 -11.41 -11.00
N THR A 22 3.81 -12.20 -10.28
CA THR A 22 2.53 -11.76 -9.76
C THR A 22 2.43 -11.93 -8.23
N PRO A 23 1.73 -11.02 -7.52
CA PRO A 23 1.51 -11.18 -6.08
C PRO A 23 0.71 -12.44 -5.72
N SER A 24 -0.19 -12.88 -6.60
CA SER A 24 -1.01 -14.08 -6.38
C SER A 24 -0.14 -15.35 -6.36
N ASP A 25 0.82 -15.46 -7.30
CA ASP A 25 1.74 -16.61 -7.32
C ASP A 25 2.62 -16.64 -6.06
N GLN A 26 3.04 -15.47 -5.58
CA GLN A 26 3.82 -15.35 -4.34
C GLN A 26 3.03 -15.82 -3.12
N ILE A 27 1.73 -15.48 -3.03
CA ILE A 27 0.85 -15.95 -1.94
C ILE A 27 0.64 -17.47 -2.02
N GLN A 28 0.46 -18.01 -3.22
CA GLN A 28 0.32 -19.45 -3.42
C GLN A 28 1.59 -20.18 -3.00
N PHE A 29 2.77 -19.66 -3.36
CA PHE A 29 4.05 -20.20 -2.94
C PHE A 29 4.19 -20.20 -1.42
N ILE A 30 3.95 -19.05 -0.76
CA ILE A 30 3.98 -18.93 0.71
C ILE A 30 3.02 -19.95 1.35
N SER A 31 1.81 -20.08 0.81
CA SER A 31 0.80 -21.02 1.31
C SER A 31 1.25 -22.48 1.18
N GLN A 32 1.95 -22.83 0.11
CA GLN A 32 2.48 -24.17 -0.12
C GLN A 32 3.62 -24.46 0.86
N THR A 33 4.59 -23.55 0.98
CA THR A 33 5.75 -23.72 1.86
C THR A 33 5.35 -23.82 3.34
N LEU A 34 4.37 -23.02 3.78
CA LEU A 34 3.83 -23.09 5.13
C LEU A 34 3.07 -24.40 5.41
N LYS A 35 2.46 -25.02 4.38
CA LYS A 35 1.84 -26.34 4.51
C LYS A 35 2.87 -27.47 4.60
N ASP A 36 3.97 -27.33 3.87
CA ASP A 36 5.05 -28.32 3.86
C ASP A 36 5.85 -28.30 5.19
N SER A 37 5.83 -27.18 5.92
CA SER A 37 6.54 -26.98 7.19
C SER A 37 5.57 -26.65 8.33
N PRO A 38 4.89 -27.65 8.92
CA PRO A 38 3.86 -27.43 9.93
C PRO A 38 4.38 -26.82 11.24
N ASP A 39 5.68 -26.97 11.54
CA ASP A 39 6.30 -26.41 12.76
C ASP A 39 6.63 -24.91 12.65
N LEU A 40 6.59 -24.35 11.43
CA LEU A 40 6.92 -22.94 11.21
C LEU A 40 5.68 -22.08 11.44
N HIS A 41 5.66 -21.37 12.57
CA HIS A 41 4.63 -20.38 12.90
C HIS A 41 5.13 -18.96 12.65
N VAL A 42 4.39 -18.19 11.85
CA VAL A 42 4.73 -16.81 11.50
C VAL A 42 3.72 -15.86 12.13
N TYR A 43 4.21 -14.89 12.90
CA TYR A 43 3.39 -13.85 13.51
C TYR A 43 3.53 -12.55 12.72
N LEU A 44 2.42 -12.07 12.17
CA LEU A 44 2.36 -10.84 11.39
C LEU A 44 1.65 -9.75 12.20
N LEU A 45 2.40 -8.72 12.58
CA LEU A 45 1.89 -7.56 13.29
C LEU A 45 1.70 -6.40 12.31
N ILE A 46 0.46 -5.94 12.16
CA ILE A 46 0.10 -4.84 11.26
C ILE A 46 -0.46 -3.68 12.08
N HIS A 47 0.32 -2.63 12.23
CA HIS A 47 -0.19 -1.37 12.74
C HIS A 47 -1.03 -0.69 11.64
N ASN A 48 -2.24 -0.27 12.01
CA ASN A 48 -3.17 0.51 11.20
C ASN A 48 -3.49 -0.13 9.83
N ILE A 49 -4.17 -1.28 9.85
CA ILE A 49 -4.46 -2.09 8.65
C ILE A 49 -5.34 -1.37 7.61
N ASP A 50 -6.08 -0.34 8.03
CA ASP A 50 -6.94 0.49 7.18
C ASP A 50 -6.20 1.69 6.55
N GLY A 51 -4.88 1.75 6.74
CA GLY A 51 -4.01 2.74 6.11
C GLY A 51 -4.18 2.81 4.58
N PRO A 52 -3.97 3.98 3.96
CA PRO A 52 -4.32 4.24 2.57
C PRO A 52 -3.64 3.31 1.55
N THR A 53 -2.47 2.76 1.90
CA THR A 53 -1.74 1.82 1.02
C THR A 53 -2.23 0.37 1.12
N LEU A 54 -2.95 0.02 2.18
CA LEU A 54 -3.46 -1.33 2.47
C LEU A 54 -4.97 -1.44 2.26
N ARG A 55 -5.70 -0.33 2.21
CA ARG A 55 -7.16 -0.27 1.97
C ARG A 55 -7.62 -0.87 0.63
N GLY A 56 -6.71 -1.08 -0.33
CA GLY A 56 -7.05 -1.65 -1.62
C GLY A 56 -7.64 -3.04 -1.51
N GLU A 57 -8.74 -3.31 -2.23
CA GLU A 57 -9.46 -4.59 -2.14
C GLU A 57 -8.57 -5.80 -2.45
N LYS A 58 -7.70 -5.68 -3.47
CA LYS A 58 -6.73 -6.73 -3.83
C LYS A 58 -5.74 -7.01 -2.69
N THR A 59 -5.36 -5.98 -1.93
CA THR A 59 -4.44 -6.09 -0.80
C THR A 59 -5.11 -6.75 0.39
N GLN A 60 -6.33 -6.33 0.73
CA GLN A 60 -7.11 -6.96 1.79
C GLN A 60 -7.45 -8.42 1.47
N SER A 61 -7.78 -8.73 0.22
CA SER A 61 -8.01 -10.11 -0.21
C SER A 61 -6.75 -10.97 -0.11
N ALA A 62 -5.57 -10.42 -0.46
CA ALA A 62 -4.30 -11.12 -0.31
C ALA A 62 -3.96 -11.39 1.17
N LEU A 63 -4.16 -10.39 2.03
CA LEU A 63 -3.96 -10.53 3.47
C LEU A 63 -4.95 -11.53 4.08
N GLY A 64 -6.21 -11.55 3.63
CA GLY A 64 -7.20 -12.54 4.07
C GLY A 64 -6.78 -13.98 3.73
N GLN A 65 -6.28 -14.21 2.51
CA GLN A 65 -5.75 -15.52 2.13
C GLN A 65 -4.57 -15.96 3.02
N LEU A 66 -3.66 -15.04 3.34
CA LEU A 66 -2.55 -15.32 4.26
C LEU A 66 -3.02 -15.59 5.69
N ALA A 67 -3.99 -14.81 6.20
CA ALA A 67 -4.56 -14.98 7.53
C ALA A 67 -5.34 -16.30 7.69
N SER A 68 -5.85 -16.86 6.59
CA SER A 68 -6.56 -18.15 6.62
C SER A 68 -5.64 -19.36 6.84
N LEU A 69 -4.31 -19.16 6.76
CA LEU A 69 -3.34 -20.23 6.98
C LEU A 69 -3.19 -20.54 8.47
N PRO A 70 -3.21 -21.82 8.89
CA PRO A 70 -3.12 -22.17 10.32
C PRO A 70 -1.75 -21.80 10.94
N ASN A 71 -0.71 -21.74 10.10
CA ASN A 71 0.65 -21.43 10.48
C ASN A 71 0.94 -19.92 10.54
N LEU A 72 0.02 -19.08 10.09
CA LEU A 72 0.19 -17.63 10.06
C LEU A 72 -0.80 -16.97 11.00
N HIS A 73 -0.30 -16.31 12.03
CA HIS A 73 -1.11 -15.60 13.01
C HIS A 73 -1.00 -14.09 12.76
N MET A 74 -2.14 -13.41 12.68
CA MET A 74 -2.19 -11.98 12.39
C MET A 74 -2.74 -11.21 13.58
N VAL A 75 -2.06 -10.12 13.94
CA VAL A 75 -2.55 -9.12 14.90
C VAL A 75 -2.53 -7.78 14.19
N ALA A 76 -3.65 -7.07 14.23
CA ALA A 76 -3.78 -5.77 13.58
C ALA A 76 -4.46 -4.74 14.47
N SER A 77 -4.04 -3.48 14.36
CA SER A 77 -4.80 -2.33 14.90
C SER A 77 -5.66 -1.69 13.81
N LEU A 78 -6.77 -1.09 14.23
CA LEU A 78 -7.78 -0.45 13.39
C LEU A 78 -8.14 0.88 14.02
N ASP A 79 -7.97 1.97 13.27
CA ASP A 79 -8.23 3.32 13.80
C ASP A 79 -9.40 4.01 13.08
N HIS A 80 -9.65 3.67 11.82
CA HIS A 80 -10.70 4.33 11.04
C HIS A 80 -12.09 3.70 11.25
N ILE A 81 -13.09 4.55 11.48
CA ILE A 81 -14.50 4.15 11.74
C ILE A 81 -15.06 3.26 10.61
N ASN A 82 -14.72 3.60 9.35
CA ASN A 82 -15.16 2.85 8.17
C ASN A 82 -14.29 1.62 7.83
N ALA A 83 -13.30 1.25 8.65
CA ALA A 83 -12.42 0.12 8.33
C ALA A 83 -13.17 -1.21 8.08
N PRO A 84 -14.20 -1.58 8.89
CA PRO A 84 -14.95 -2.81 8.65
C PRO A 84 -15.74 -2.83 7.33
N LEU A 85 -16.07 -1.65 6.76
CA LEU A 85 -16.77 -1.56 5.47
C LEU A 85 -15.94 -2.06 4.29
N VAL A 86 -14.61 -2.13 4.44
CA VAL A 86 -13.70 -2.64 3.40
C VAL A 86 -13.78 -4.18 3.31
N TRP A 87 -14.28 -4.85 4.35
CA TRP A 87 -14.33 -6.30 4.43
C TRP A 87 -15.72 -6.84 4.11
N ASP A 88 -15.82 -7.48 2.95
CA ASP A 88 -16.94 -8.32 2.57
C ASP A 88 -16.98 -9.61 3.43
N GLN A 89 -18.12 -10.29 3.46
CA GLN A 89 -18.38 -11.49 4.27
C GLN A 89 -17.29 -12.56 4.10
N LEU A 90 -16.84 -12.78 2.85
CA LEU A 90 -15.77 -13.73 2.55
C LEU A 90 -14.43 -13.34 3.18
N LYS A 91 -14.09 -12.05 3.14
CA LYS A 91 -12.83 -11.54 3.72
C LYS A 91 -12.88 -11.64 5.24
N GLN A 92 -14.01 -11.27 5.86
CA GLN A 92 -14.21 -11.42 7.31
C GLN A 92 -14.06 -12.87 7.76
N SER A 93 -14.62 -13.82 7.00
CA SER A 93 -14.48 -15.25 7.27
C SER A 93 -13.03 -15.75 7.15
N GLN A 94 -12.25 -15.20 6.22
CA GLN A 94 -10.84 -15.57 6.05
C GLN A 94 -9.95 -15.05 7.17
N PHE A 95 -10.20 -13.82 7.63
CA PHE A 95 -9.44 -13.24 8.72
C PHE A 95 -9.78 -13.83 10.09
N ASN A 96 -10.99 -14.38 10.27
CA ASN A 96 -11.45 -14.96 11.53
C ASN A 96 -11.17 -14.04 12.74
N TRP A 97 -11.52 -12.75 12.60
CA TRP A 97 -11.18 -11.74 13.59
C TRP A 97 -11.86 -12.00 14.93
N LEU A 98 -11.08 -11.84 16.00
CA LEU A 98 -11.58 -11.72 17.35
C LEU A 98 -11.34 -10.28 17.82
N TRP A 99 -12.44 -9.56 18.04
CA TRP A 99 -12.42 -8.14 18.34
C TRP A 99 -12.10 -7.90 19.82
N TRP A 100 -11.13 -7.04 20.08
CA TRP A 100 -10.78 -6.56 21.42
C TRP A 100 -10.89 -5.06 21.49
N GLU A 101 -11.48 -4.55 22.57
CA GLU A 101 -11.53 -3.12 22.84
C GLU A 101 -10.27 -2.70 23.61
N CYS A 102 -9.37 -2.01 22.91
CA CYS A 102 -8.12 -1.50 23.45
C CYS A 102 -8.08 0.03 23.35
N VAL A 103 -9.00 0.71 24.04
CA VAL A 103 -9.06 2.18 24.03
C VAL A 103 -7.91 2.77 24.84
N THR A 104 -6.94 3.38 24.16
CA THR A 104 -5.84 4.11 24.80
C THR A 104 -6.02 5.61 24.56
N PHE A 105 -5.78 6.44 25.58
CA PHE A 105 -5.77 7.91 25.44
C PHE A 105 -4.39 8.44 25.01
N GLN A 106 -3.56 7.60 24.38
CA GLN A 106 -2.24 7.98 23.92
C GLN A 106 -2.35 8.85 22.66
N GLN A 107 -1.36 9.72 22.47
CA GLN A 107 -1.33 10.61 21.31
C GLN A 107 -0.86 9.84 20.07
N TYR A 108 -1.56 10.05 18.96
CA TYR A 108 -1.26 9.47 17.65
C TYR A 108 -0.10 10.19 16.94
N SER A 109 1.03 10.41 17.61
CA SER A 109 2.14 11.21 17.08
C SER A 109 2.79 10.58 15.83
N GLU A 110 3.02 9.27 15.86
CA GLU A 110 3.63 8.50 14.76
C GLU A 110 2.70 8.36 13.56
N GLU A 111 1.38 8.30 13.79
CA GLU A 111 0.40 8.11 12.72
C GLU A 111 0.04 9.44 12.04
N THR A 112 -0.04 10.52 12.81
CA THR A 112 -0.35 11.86 12.28
C THR A 112 0.85 12.56 11.65
N SER A 113 2.08 12.12 11.91
CA SER A 113 3.28 12.73 11.31
C SER A 113 3.34 12.59 9.78
N TYR A 114 2.68 11.57 9.23
CA TYR A 114 2.65 11.31 7.79
C TYR A 114 1.39 11.86 7.09
N GLU A 115 0.41 12.32 7.87
CA GLU A 115 -0.77 12.99 7.36
C GLU A 115 -0.44 14.45 7.03
N ASN A 116 -0.93 14.95 5.88
CA ASN A 116 -0.77 16.37 5.56
C ASN A 116 -1.76 17.17 6.40
N SER A 117 -1.33 17.58 7.59
CA SER A 117 -2.10 18.51 8.38
C SER A 117 -2.14 19.86 7.66
N LEU A 118 -3.35 20.40 7.45
CA LEU A 118 -3.58 21.73 6.87
C LEU A 118 -2.80 22.85 7.60
N LEU A 119 -2.40 22.60 8.84
CA LEU A 119 -1.71 23.54 9.73
C LEU A 119 -0.18 23.41 9.69
N VAL A 120 0.37 22.38 9.04
CA VAL A 120 1.82 22.16 8.94
C VAL A 120 2.25 22.36 7.48
N GLN A 121 3.02 23.41 7.22
CA GLN A 121 3.76 23.56 5.98
C GLN A 121 4.83 22.46 5.91
N GLN A 122 4.60 21.42 5.11
CA GLN A 122 5.68 20.49 4.78
C GLN A 122 6.64 21.15 3.79
N THR A 123 7.80 21.57 4.28
CA THR A 123 9.00 21.86 3.48
C THR A 123 9.70 20.54 3.14
N GLY A 124 9.19 19.83 2.13
CA GLY A 124 9.75 18.54 1.70
C GLY A 124 8.96 17.93 0.56
N ALA A 125 9.59 16.99 -0.17
CA ALA A 125 9.02 16.36 -1.37
C ALA A 125 7.56 15.94 -1.17
N LEU A 126 6.69 16.39 -2.08
CA LEU A 126 5.24 16.15 -2.08
C LEU A 126 4.93 14.70 -1.71
N ALA A 127 4.28 14.49 -0.56
CA ALA A 127 3.84 13.16 -0.14
C ALA A 127 2.91 12.58 -1.22
N LEU A 128 3.19 11.37 -1.71
CA LEU A 128 2.40 10.68 -2.74
C LEU A 128 0.89 10.65 -2.44
N SER A 129 0.50 10.62 -1.16
CA SER A 129 -0.89 10.71 -0.72
C SER A 129 -1.54 12.06 -1.07
N SER A 130 -0.84 13.18 -0.87
CA SER A 130 -1.34 14.52 -1.22
C SER A 130 -1.54 14.67 -2.72
N LEU A 131 -0.57 14.22 -3.51
CA LEU A 131 -0.64 14.28 -4.97
C LEU A 131 -1.80 13.46 -5.48
N THR A 132 -1.99 12.23 -4.97
CA THR A 132 -3.13 11.39 -5.36
C THR A 132 -4.47 11.99 -4.97
N HIS A 133 -4.55 12.67 -3.82
CA HIS A 133 -5.76 13.38 -3.40
C HIS A 133 -6.09 14.55 -4.33
N VAL A 134 -5.12 15.42 -4.61
CA VAL A 134 -5.30 16.57 -5.52
C VAL A 134 -5.62 16.10 -6.94
N LEU A 135 -4.88 15.13 -7.47
CA LEU A 135 -5.14 14.60 -8.81
C LEU A 135 -6.53 13.97 -8.94
N ARG A 136 -7.11 13.40 -7.86
CA ARG A 136 -8.47 12.85 -7.89
C ARG A 136 -9.54 13.95 -7.97
N SER A 137 -9.30 15.14 -7.39
CA SER A 137 -10.21 16.28 -7.48
C SER A 137 -10.20 17.02 -8.82
N LEU A 138 -9.16 16.81 -9.64
CA LEU A 138 -9.05 17.47 -10.95
C LEU A 138 -10.01 16.87 -11.98
N THR A 139 -10.44 17.73 -12.93
CA THR A 139 -11.26 17.31 -14.07
C THR A 139 -10.52 16.29 -14.95
N PRO A 140 -11.24 15.42 -15.68
CA PRO A 140 -10.61 14.42 -16.55
C PRO A 140 -9.56 14.99 -17.52
N ASN A 141 -9.82 16.18 -18.09
CA ASN A 141 -8.90 16.87 -19.00
C ASN A 141 -7.61 17.33 -18.28
N ALA A 142 -7.74 17.95 -17.09
CA ALA A 142 -6.59 18.37 -16.30
C ALA A 142 -5.74 17.16 -15.86
N ARG A 143 -6.37 16.04 -15.51
CA ARG A 143 -5.65 14.78 -15.22
C ARG A 143 -4.91 14.24 -16.45
N GLY A 144 -5.50 14.38 -17.65
CA GLY A 144 -4.88 14.00 -18.91
C GLY A 144 -3.59 14.79 -19.19
N ILE A 145 -3.66 16.12 -19.07
CA ILE A 145 -2.50 17.01 -19.22
C ILE A 145 -1.43 16.68 -18.19
N PHE A 146 -1.80 16.49 -16.92
CA PHE A 146 -0.85 16.15 -15.87
C PHE A 146 -0.16 14.80 -16.13
N LYS A 147 -0.91 13.80 -16.63
CA LYS A 147 -0.34 12.50 -17.00
C LYS A 147 0.65 12.61 -18.17
N LEU A 148 0.40 13.49 -19.13
CA LEU A 148 1.31 13.74 -20.24
C LEU A 148 2.60 14.41 -19.77
N LEU A 149 2.49 15.43 -18.92
CA LEU A 149 3.64 16.09 -18.28
C LEU A 149 4.49 15.09 -17.48
N VAL A 150 3.85 14.23 -16.69
CA VAL A 150 4.55 13.20 -15.91
C VAL A 150 5.27 12.20 -16.80
N LYS A 151 4.65 11.75 -17.91
CA LYS A 151 5.31 10.85 -18.87
C LYS A 151 6.55 11.50 -19.49
N PHE A 152 6.39 12.73 -19.96
CA PHE A 152 7.48 13.47 -20.58
C PHE A 152 8.64 13.74 -19.61
N GLN A 153 8.33 14.01 -18.33
CA GLN A 153 9.35 14.16 -17.30
C GLN A 153 10.02 12.83 -16.94
N LEU A 154 9.32 11.70 -17.05
CA LEU A 154 9.88 10.36 -16.82
C LEU A 154 10.83 9.95 -17.96
N GLU A 155 10.47 10.27 -19.21
CA GLU A 155 11.28 10.00 -20.41
C GLU A 155 12.58 10.82 -20.44
N ASN A 156 12.56 12.04 -19.90
CA ASN A 156 13.73 12.93 -19.84
C ASN A 156 14.53 12.81 -18.53
N LYS A 157 14.15 11.89 -17.63
CA LYS A 157 14.76 11.75 -16.30
C LYS A 157 16.22 11.28 -16.37
N ASP A 158 16.62 10.62 -17.45
CA ASP A 158 17.97 10.08 -17.66
C ASP A 158 18.95 11.12 -18.23
N ASN A 159 18.49 12.31 -18.60
CA ASN A 159 19.34 13.38 -19.13
C ASN A 159 19.65 14.43 -18.03
N PRO A 160 20.86 14.42 -17.44
CA PRO A 160 21.22 15.33 -16.35
C PRO A 160 21.31 16.81 -16.77
N SER A 161 21.29 17.11 -18.07
CA SER A 161 21.27 18.49 -18.61
C SER A 161 19.86 19.04 -18.81
N TYR A 162 18.81 18.27 -18.50
CA TYR A 162 17.43 18.68 -18.73
C TYR A 162 16.80 19.32 -17.49
N ALA A 163 16.66 20.65 -17.50
CA ALA A 163 16.18 21.44 -16.36
C ALA A 163 14.64 21.55 -16.25
N GLY A 164 13.89 20.91 -17.14
CA GLY A 164 12.42 20.91 -17.13
C GLY A 164 11.81 21.08 -18.52
N ALA A 165 10.51 20.79 -18.63
CA ALA A 165 9.76 20.94 -19.86
C ALA A 165 9.48 22.42 -20.18
N ASP A 166 9.89 22.87 -21.36
CA ASP A 166 9.48 24.17 -21.89
C ASP A 166 7.96 24.22 -22.09
N SER A 167 7.35 25.34 -21.72
CA SER A 167 5.90 25.54 -21.82
C SER A 167 5.38 25.38 -23.25
N HIS A 168 6.21 25.66 -24.25
CA HIS A 168 5.89 25.48 -25.67
C HIS A 168 5.87 23.99 -26.10
N SER A 169 6.80 23.17 -25.62
CA SER A 169 6.83 21.73 -25.94
C SER A 169 5.70 20.97 -25.24
N ALA A 170 5.37 21.38 -24.01
CA ALA A 170 4.21 20.87 -23.30
C ALA A 170 2.91 21.15 -24.07
N PHE A 171 2.73 22.38 -24.59
CA PHE A 171 1.53 22.75 -25.34
C PHE A 171 1.40 22.01 -26.67
N MET A 172 2.51 21.82 -27.40
CA MET A 172 2.52 21.08 -28.67
C MET A 172 2.30 19.57 -28.52
N SER A 173 2.55 18.99 -27.34
CA SER A 173 2.27 17.57 -27.08
C SER A 173 0.81 17.28 -26.71
N VAL A 174 0.06 18.31 -26.29
CA VAL A 174 -1.34 18.20 -25.85
C VAL A 174 -2.33 18.27 -27.02
N PHE A 175 -1.91 18.81 -28.17
CA PHE A 175 -2.65 18.86 -29.44
C PHE A 175 -2.11 17.85 -30.44
#